data_AF-A0ABD4Z5B1-F1
#
_entry.id   AF-A0ABD4Z5B1-F1
#
_cell.length_a   1.000
_cell.length_b   1.000
_cell.length_c   1.000
_cell.angle_alpha   90.00
_cell.angle_beta   90.00
_cell.angle_gamma   90.00
#
_symmetry.space_group_name_H-M   'P 1'
#
loop_
_entity.id
_entity.type
_entity.pdbx_description
1 polymer ?
#
loop_
_entity_poly.entity_id
_entity_poly.type
_entity_poly.pdbx_seq_one_letter_code
_entity_poly.pdbx_strand_id
1 'polypeptide(L)'
;MVFIIANIAVEESFGLVKAARILRECGIDSKKFSVNTFNNTIRIFIDDLEKAMCFQKIKGYTTLEIKSIFKCEKNEKTLSKLGLVKVFPVSMRVIGYVPIDDAVVLIQKTSRKGVYVATICRIRKVEIPLPPTACMFIANSEDDLKKVIFYSMLLSKLEKTIENQCSFSASTVNNH
;
A
#
# COMPACT_ATOMS: atom_id res chain seq x y z
N MET A 1 -6.36 -6.84 -3.88
CA MET A 1 -6.27 -5.72 -4.84
C MET A 1 -5.26 -4.71 -4.31
N VAL A 2 -4.22 -4.44 -5.11
CA VAL A 2 -3.21 -3.40 -4.81
C VAL A 2 -3.77 -2.01 -5.13
N PHE A 3 -3.45 -1.03 -4.28
CA PHE A 3 -3.79 0.37 -4.48
C PHE A 3 -2.74 1.28 -3.84
N ILE A 4 -2.70 2.53 -4.30
CA ILE A 4 -1.88 3.60 -3.76
C ILE A 4 -2.78 4.59 -3.02
N ILE A 5 -2.35 4.99 -1.83
CA ILE A 5 -2.87 6.18 -1.15
C ILE A 5 -1.83 7.28 -1.35
N ALA A 6 -2.22 8.37 -2.00
CA ALA A 6 -1.37 9.55 -2.16
C ALA A 6 -1.85 10.68 -1.26
N ASN A 7 -0.92 11.44 -0.68
CA ASN A 7 -1.20 12.74 -0.10
C ASN A 7 -0.29 13.76 -0.77
N ILE A 8 -0.89 14.76 -1.41
CA ILE A 8 -0.19 15.85 -2.07
C ILE A 8 -0.42 17.12 -1.25
N ALA A 9 0.64 17.66 -0.64
CA ALA A 9 0.64 19.02 -0.12
C ALA A 9 0.88 19.96 -1.31
N VAL A 10 -0.16 20.65 -1.75
CA VAL A 10 -0.13 21.48 -2.96
C VAL A 10 0.60 22.79 -2.64
N GLU A 11 1.36 23.32 -3.59
CA GLU A 11 1.94 24.65 -3.44
C GLU A 11 0.83 25.72 -3.47
N GLU A 12 0.84 26.68 -2.55
CA GLU A 12 -0.22 27.71 -2.45
C GLU A 12 -0.39 28.48 -3.77
N SER A 13 0.72 28.84 -4.41
CA SER A 13 0.76 29.53 -5.70
C SER A 13 0.12 28.72 -6.84
N PHE A 14 0.09 27.40 -6.73
CA PHE A 14 -0.46 26.50 -7.74
C PHE A 14 -1.98 26.35 -7.62
N GLY A 15 -2.49 26.27 -6.39
CA GLY A 15 -3.90 26.25 -6.05
C GLY A 15 -4.59 24.88 -6.14
N LEU A 16 -5.42 24.56 -5.14
CA LEU A 16 -6.15 23.28 -5.02
C LEU A 16 -7.13 23.03 -6.16
N VAL A 17 -7.79 24.07 -6.67
CA VAL A 17 -8.77 23.95 -7.76
C VAL A 17 -8.08 23.46 -9.03
N LYS A 18 -6.89 24.01 -9.33
CA LYS A 18 -6.08 23.61 -10.49
C LYS A 18 -5.60 22.17 -10.33
N ALA A 19 -5.10 21.81 -9.15
CA ALA A 19 -4.68 20.44 -8.85
C ALA A 19 -5.83 19.43 -9.00
N ALA A 20 -7.00 19.71 -8.44
CA ALA A 20 -8.18 18.84 -8.55
C ALA A 20 -8.66 18.69 -10.00
N ARG A 21 -8.57 19.75 -10.81
CA ARG A 21 -8.89 19.70 -12.24
C ARG A 21 -7.94 18.76 -12.99
N ILE A 22 -6.64 18.87 -12.76
CA ILE A 22 -5.63 17.99 -13.36
C ILE A 22 -5.90 16.53 -13.02
N LEU A 23 -6.25 16.22 -11.77
CA LEU A 23 -6.60 14.85 -11.36
C LEU A 23 -7.79 14.29 -12.16
N ARG A 24 -8.83 15.10 -12.38
CA ARG A 24 -9.99 14.72 -13.21
C ARG A 24 -9.62 14.52 -14.67
N GLU A 25 -8.78 15.40 -15.23
CA GLU A 25 -8.27 15.28 -16.60
C GLU A 25 -7.43 14.01 -16.79
N CYS A 26 -6.77 13.53 -15.72
CA CYS A 26 -6.09 12.23 -15.68
C CYS A 26 -7.04 11.03 -15.43
N GLY A 27 -8.36 11.25 -15.45
CA GLY A 27 -9.35 10.19 -15.28
C GLY A 27 -9.45 9.64 -13.85
N ILE A 28 -9.05 10.41 -12.84
CA ILE A 28 -9.27 10.08 -11.43
C ILE A 28 -10.66 10.59 -11.04
N ASP A 29 -11.56 9.67 -10.67
CA ASP A 29 -12.91 10.00 -10.21
C ASP A 29 -12.85 10.94 -9.00
N SER A 30 -13.71 11.96 -8.98
CA SER A 30 -13.96 12.81 -7.81
C SER A 30 -14.19 12.07 -6.50
N LYS A 31 -14.74 10.85 -6.52
CA LYS A 31 -14.95 10.00 -5.32
C LYS A 31 -13.66 9.37 -4.81
N LYS A 32 -12.61 9.39 -5.62
CA LYS A 32 -11.30 8.79 -5.32
C LYS A 32 -10.33 9.81 -4.73
N PHE A 33 -10.70 11.08 -4.58
CA PHE A 33 -9.88 12.05 -3.87
C PHE A 33 -10.71 13.00 -2.99
N SER A 34 -10.08 13.50 -1.93
CA SER A 34 -10.63 14.53 -1.06
C SER A 34 -9.66 15.69 -0.94
N VAL A 35 -10.21 16.91 -0.94
CA VAL A 35 -9.45 18.15 -0.82
C VAL A 35 -9.62 18.66 0.59
N ASN A 36 -8.50 18.97 1.25
CA ASN A 36 -8.45 19.63 2.55
C ASN A 36 -7.87 21.02 2.36
N THR A 37 -8.75 22.02 2.41
CA THR A 37 -8.39 23.44 2.23
C THR A 37 -7.61 24.00 3.41
N PHE A 38 -7.79 23.47 4.62
CA PHE A 38 -7.08 23.94 5.82
C PHE A 38 -5.59 23.62 5.76
N ASN A 39 -5.23 22.41 5.32
CA ASN A 39 -3.84 21.96 5.21
C ASN A 39 -3.28 22.10 3.78
N ASN A 40 -4.02 22.71 2.88
CA ASN A 40 -3.69 22.78 1.44
C ASN A 40 -3.28 21.43 0.83
N THR A 41 -4.02 20.36 1.16
CA THR A 41 -3.67 18.98 0.78
C THR A 41 -4.76 18.30 -0.02
N ILE A 42 -4.36 17.37 -0.88
CA ILE A 42 -5.27 16.46 -1.57
C ILE A 42 -4.88 15.03 -1.21
N ARG A 43 -5.83 14.27 -0.68
CA ARG A 43 -5.68 12.83 -0.44
C ARG A 43 -6.36 12.06 -1.56
N ILE A 44 -5.66 11.10 -2.15
CA ILE A 44 -6.07 10.39 -3.37
C ILE A 44 -5.95 8.89 -3.14
N PHE A 45 -6.90 8.13 -3.65
CA PHE A 45 -6.89 6.67 -3.69
C PHE A 45 -6.88 6.24 -5.16
N ILE A 46 -5.90 5.43 -5.56
CA ILE A 46 -5.79 4.94 -6.94
C ILE A 46 -5.52 3.43 -6.94
N ASP A 47 -6.34 2.71 -7.69
CA ASP A 47 -6.19 1.29 -8.04
C ASP A 47 -5.48 1.11 -9.39
N ASP A 48 -5.55 2.12 -10.25
CA ASP A 48 -4.76 2.21 -11.49
C ASP A 48 -3.43 2.94 -11.23
N LEU A 49 -2.35 2.17 -11.26
CA LEU A 49 -1.01 2.62 -10.91
C LEU A 49 -0.42 3.59 -11.94
N GLU A 50 -0.85 3.51 -13.21
CA GLU A 50 -0.35 4.39 -14.26
C GLU A 50 -0.84 5.83 -14.04
N LYS A 51 -2.01 6.00 -13.42
CA LYS A 51 -2.55 7.32 -13.06
C LYS A 51 -1.71 8.04 -12.01
N ALA A 52 -0.85 7.36 -11.26
CA ALA A 52 0.07 7.99 -10.31
C ALA A 52 1.07 8.94 -11.01
N MET A 53 1.36 8.70 -12.30
CA MET A 53 2.19 9.61 -13.12
C MET A 53 1.61 11.01 -13.23
N CYS A 54 0.29 11.15 -13.08
CA CYS A 54 -0.37 12.44 -13.11
C CYS A 54 0.11 13.40 -11.99
N PHE A 55 0.60 12.87 -10.87
CA PHE A 55 1.00 13.68 -9.72
C PHE A 55 2.15 14.63 -10.05
N GLN A 56 2.98 14.31 -11.05
CA GLN A 56 4.04 15.18 -11.52
C GLN A 56 3.55 16.50 -12.13
N LYS A 57 2.30 16.53 -12.59
CA LYS A 57 1.68 17.75 -13.14
C LYS A 57 1.21 18.71 -12.05
N ILE A 58 1.22 18.28 -10.79
CA ILE A 58 0.77 19.06 -9.64
C ILE A 58 2.01 19.55 -8.89
N LYS A 59 2.15 20.88 -8.77
CA LYS A 59 3.23 21.44 -7.96
C LYS A 59 2.94 21.26 -6.48
N GLY A 60 3.86 20.62 -5.78
CA GLY A 60 3.70 20.32 -4.37
C GLY A 60 4.60 19.18 -3.93
N TYR A 61 4.38 18.73 -2.70
CA TYR A 61 5.08 17.60 -2.10
C TYR A 61 4.15 16.39 -2.04
N THR A 62 4.57 15.28 -2.66
CA THR A 62 3.75 14.08 -2.78
C THR A 62 4.32 12.94 -1.93
N THR A 63 3.47 12.37 -1.08
CA THR A 63 3.75 11.13 -0.33
C THR A 63 2.81 10.02 -0.79
N LEU A 64 3.33 8.81 -0.94
CA LEU A 64 2.62 7.65 -1.45
C LEU A 64 2.76 6.47 -0.48
N GLU A 65 1.67 5.77 -0.21
CA GLU A 65 1.65 4.49 0.50
C GLU A 65 1.13 3.41 -0.45
N ILE A 66 1.89 2.32 -0.62
CA ILE A 66 1.51 1.19 -1.46
C ILE A 66 0.90 0.12 -0.58
N LYS A 67 -0.35 -0.23 -0.84
CA LYS A 67 -1.10 -1.19 -0.01
C LYS A 67 -1.82 -2.21 -0.85
N SER A 68 -2.13 -3.33 -0.22
CA SER A 68 -3.10 -4.30 -0.72
C SER A 68 -3.96 -4.81 0.41
N ILE A 69 -5.22 -5.11 0.11
CA ILE A 69 -6.14 -5.78 1.02
C ILE A 69 -6.44 -7.16 0.43
N PHE A 70 -6.24 -8.18 1.25
CA PHE A 70 -6.49 -9.57 0.88
C PHE A 70 -7.23 -10.32 2.00
N LYS A 71 -7.91 -11.40 1.61
CA LYS A 71 -8.62 -12.30 2.53
C LYS A 71 -7.84 -13.59 2.70
N CYS A 72 -7.69 -14.03 3.94
CA CYS A 72 -7.14 -15.34 4.28
C CYS A 72 -7.86 -15.85 5.53
N GLU A 73 -8.89 -16.68 5.35
CA GLU A 73 -9.71 -17.16 6.47
C GLU A 73 -8.94 -18.11 7.40
N LYS A 74 -7.84 -18.68 6.91
CA LYS A 74 -6.99 -19.56 7.71
C LYS A 74 -6.09 -18.76 8.64
N ASN A 75 -5.89 -19.35 9.82
CA ASN A 75 -5.24 -18.76 10.98
C ASN A 75 -3.83 -18.21 10.68
N GLU A 76 -3.28 -17.33 11.52
CA GLU A 76 -1.94 -16.73 11.39
C GLU A 76 -0.81 -17.75 11.12
N LYS A 77 -1.01 -19.00 11.56
CA LYS A 77 -0.12 -20.13 11.27
C LYS A 77 0.07 -20.40 9.78
N THR A 78 -0.95 -20.18 8.95
CA THR A 78 -0.86 -20.35 7.49
C THR A 78 0.00 -19.27 6.87
N LEU A 79 -0.17 -18.02 7.35
CA LEU A 79 0.64 -16.90 6.89
C LEU A 79 2.14 -17.08 7.20
N SER A 80 2.48 -17.81 8.28
CA SER A 80 3.88 -18.11 8.59
C SER A 80 4.59 -19.06 7.61
N LYS A 81 3.85 -19.76 6.74
CA LYS A 81 4.44 -20.59 5.67
C LYS A 81 4.85 -19.78 4.43
N LEU A 82 4.54 -18.48 4.37
CA LEU A 82 4.85 -17.58 3.25
C LEU A 82 6.26 -16.96 3.33
N GLY A 83 7.14 -17.47 4.19
CA GLY A 83 8.41 -16.78 4.50
C GLY A 83 8.22 -15.51 5.34
N LEU A 84 7.05 -15.38 5.99
CA LEU A 84 6.74 -14.27 6.88
C LEU A 84 7.59 -14.36 8.14
N VAL A 85 8.43 -13.34 8.35
CA VAL A 85 9.18 -13.14 9.58
C VAL A 85 8.21 -12.60 10.63
N LYS A 86 7.94 -13.41 11.66
CA LYS A 86 7.01 -13.04 12.74
C LYS A 86 7.63 -11.95 13.61
N VAL A 87 6.78 -11.03 14.05
CA VAL A 87 7.13 -10.03 15.06
C VAL A 87 6.37 -10.38 16.34
N PHE A 88 7.08 -10.65 17.44
CA PHE A 88 6.54 -10.94 18.77
C PHE A 88 7.01 -9.86 19.78
N PRO A 89 6.20 -9.46 20.78
CA PRO A 89 4.85 -8.93 20.65
C PRO A 89 4.78 -7.51 21.25
N VAL A 90 4.66 -6.45 20.44
CA VAL A 90 4.37 -5.09 20.97
C VAL A 90 3.35 -4.30 20.14
N SER A 91 2.62 -4.96 19.24
CA SER A 91 1.51 -4.33 18.52
C SER A 91 0.60 -5.41 17.93
N MET A 92 -0.59 -5.60 18.51
CA MET A 92 -1.53 -6.67 18.12
C MET A 92 -1.98 -6.59 16.64
N ARG A 93 -1.68 -5.50 15.94
CA ARG A 93 -2.06 -5.31 14.54
C ARG A 93 -1.00 -5.83 13.57
N VAL A 94 0.30 -5.78 13.89
CA VAL A 94 1.35 -6.29 12.98
C VAL A 94 1.58 -7.77 13.25
N ILE A 95 1.46 -8.61 12.23
CA ILE A 95 1.64 -10.06 12.33
C ILE A 95 3.08 -10.46 11.97
N GLY A 96 3.65 -9.74 11.01
CA GLY A 96 5.01 -9.96 10.55
C GLY A 96 5.27 -9.22 9.25
N TYR A 97 6.37 -9.57 8.60
CA TYR A 97 6.76 -8.99 7.33
C TYR A 97 7.40 -10.01 6.39
N VAL A 98 7.39 -9.71 5.10
CA VAL A 98 8.11 -10.47 4.06
C VAL A 98 9.16 -9.55 3.45
N PRO A 99 10.46 -9.88 3.50
CA PRO A 99 11.49 -9.10 2.82
C PRO A 99 11.33 -9.20 1.30
N ILE A 100 11.43 -8.07 0.61
CA ILE A 100 11.40 -7.98 -0.86
C ILE A 100 12.43 -6.96 -1.30
N ASP A 101 13.52 -7.44 -1.90
CA ASP A 101 14.63 -6.61 -2.38
C ASP A 101 15.18 -5.71 -1.25
N ASP A 102 15.16 -4.38 -1.42
CA ASP A 102 15.58 -3.39 -0.43
C ASP A 102 14.42 -2.86 0.45
N ALA A 103 13.25 -3.49 0.36
CA ALA A 103 12.04 -3.14 1.11
C ALA A 103 11.46 -4.36 1.86
N VAL A 104 10.38 -4.12 2.60
CA VAL A 104 9.60 -5.16 3.26
C VAL A 104 8.12 -4.97 2.99
N VAL A 105 7.38 -6.06 2.89
CA VAL A 105 5.92 -6.06 2.96
C VAL A 105 5.51 -6.32 4.40
N LEU A 106 5.00 -5.31 5.08
CA LEU A 106 4.40 -5.45 6.39
C LEU A 106 2.98 -6.01 6.28
N ILE A 107 2.66 -7.03 7.06
CA ILE A 107 1.32 -7.64 7.10
C ILE A 107 0.63 -7.28 8.42
N GLN A 108 -0.56 -6.70 8.30
CA GLN A 108 -1.35 -6.21 9.42
C GLN A 108 -2.75 -6.81 9.46
N LYS A 109 -3.25 -7.13 10.66
CA LYS A 109 -4.66 -7.45 10.91
C LYS A 109 -5.52 -6.20 10.75
N THR A 110 -6.68 -6.38 10.13
CA THR A 110 -7.78 -5.41 10.26
C THR A 110 -8.69 -5.77 11.43
N SER A 111 -9.70 -4.95 11.69
CA SER A 111 -10.79 -5.29 12.61
C SER A 111 -11.69 -6.42 12.09
N ARG A 112 -11.64 -6.75 10.80
CA ARG A 112 -12.42 -7.84 10.20
C ARG A 112 -11.60 -9.12 10.21
N LYS A 113 -12.15 -10.18 10.82
CA LYS A 113 -11.52 -11.50 10.88
C LYS A 113 -11.20 -12.01 9.47
N GLY A 114 -9.99 -12.54 9.29
CA GLY A 114 -9.53 -13.08 8.00
C GLY A 114 -9.24 -12.02 6.93
N VAL A 115 -9.28 -10.73 7.27
CA VAL A 115 -8.92 -9.63 6.36
C VAL A 115 -7.66 -8.95 6.85
N TYR A 116 -6.69 -8.83 5.94
CA TYR A 116 -5.37 -8.30 6.22
C TYR A 116 -5.02 -7.17 5.27
N VAL A 117 -4.10 -6.30 5.72
CA VAL A 117 -3.49 -5.26 4.89
C VAL A 117 -2.02 -5.60 4.73
N ALA A 118 -1.57 -5.68 3.49
CA ALA A 118 -0.16 -5.65 3.15
C ALA A 118 0.23 -4.20 2.84
N THR A 119 1.36 -3.74 3.36
CA THR A 119 1.90 -2.39 3.08
C THR A 119 3.38 -2.51 2.77
N ILE A 120 3.85 -1.87 1.69
CA ILE A 120 5.27 -1.80 1.39
C ILE A 120 5.92 -0.74 2.29
N CYS A 121 7.03 -1.10 2.93
CA CYS A 121 7.85 -0.21 3.74
C CYS A 121 9.30 -0.24 3.28
N ARG A 122 9.90 0.94 3.07
CA ARG A 122 11.27 1.10 2.55
C ARG A 122 12.28 1.08 3.69
N ILE A 123 12.34 -0.06 4.37
CA ILE A 123 13.26 -0.32 5.48
C ILE A 123 13.91 -1.68 5.26
N ARG A 124 15.21 -1.79 5.56
CA ARG A 124 15.94 -3.07 5.47
C ARG A 124 15.75 -3.93 6.72
N LYS A 125 15.53 -3.30 7.87
CA LYS A 125 15.36 -3.96 9.16
C LYS A 125 14.08 -3.45 9.81
N VAL A 126 13.20 -4.38 10.17
CA VAL A 126 11.94 -4.07 10.85
C VAL A 126 12.20 -4.00 12.35
N GLU A 127 12.13 -2.79 12.90
CA GLU A 127 12.16 -2.54 14.33
C GLU A 127 10.79 -1.96 14.72
N ILE A 128 10.13 -2.57 15.71
CA ILE A 128 8.80 -2.15 16.16
C ILE A 128 8.95 -1.36 17.47
N PRO A 129 8.36 -0.15 17.60
CA PRO A 129 7.44 0.48 16.65
C PRO A 129 8.13 1.00 15.37
N LEU A 130 7.45 0.84 14.23
CA LEU A 130 7.93 1.43 12.98
C LEU A 130 7.91 2.96 13.06
N PRO A 131 8.91 3.65 12.51
CA PRO A 131 8.83 5.10 12.37
C PRO A 131 7.69 5.48 11.42
N PRO A 132 7.00 6.62 11.62
CA PRO A 132 5.85 7.02 10.81
C PRO A 132 6.13 7.07 9.30
N THR A 133 7.38 7.32 8.90
CA THR A 133 7.84 7.43 7.51
C THR A 133 8.26 6.12 6.89
N ALA A 134 8.35 5.02 7.65
CA ALA A 134 8.86 3.73 7.16
C ALA A 134 8.13 3.23 5.91
N CYS A 135 6.82 3.48 5.82
CA CYS A 135 5.94 2.99 4.77
C CYS A 135 5.46 4.08 3.81
N MET A 136 6.13 5.23 3.82
CA MET A 136 5.84 6.35 2.93
C MET A 136 6.95 6.50 1.89
N PHE A 137 6.53 6.62 0.63
CA PHE A 137 7.39 6.96 -0.50
C PHE A 137 7.22 8.43 -0.82
N ILE A 138 8.33 9.13 -1.00
CA ILE A 138 8.32 10.51 -1.48
C ILE A 138 8.45 10.46 -2.99
N ALA A 139 7.53 11.08 -3.71
CA ALA A 139 7.51 11.11 -5.17
C ALA A 139 7.83 12.52 -5.67
N ASN A 140 9.12 12.82 -5.80
CA ASN A 140 9.59 14.11 -6.30
C ASN A 140 10.01 14.06 -7.78
N SER A 141 10.20 12.85 -8.31
CA SER A 141 10.69 12.62 -9.67
C SER A 141 9.92 11.51 -10.38
N GLU A 142 10.12 11.40 -11.69
CA GLU A 142 9.59 10.30 -12.50
C GLU A 142 10.13 8.94 -12.04
N ASP A 143 11.41 8.91 -11.67
CA ASP A 143 12.07 7.68 -11.21
C ASP A 143 11.51 7.20 -9.87
N ASP A 144 11.10 8.12 -8.98
CA ASP A 144 10.42 7.75 -7.74
C ASP A 144 9.06 7.09 -8.00
N LEU A 145 8.30 7.62 -8.97
CA LEU A 145 7.01 7.05 -9.36
C LEU A 145 7.19 5.68 -10.04
N LYS A 146 8.20 5.53 -10.89
CA LYS A 146 8.56 4.23 -11.48
C LYS A 146 8.90 3.19 -10.41
N LYS A 147 9.64 3.57 -9.36
CA LYS A 147 9.91 2.68 -8.22
C LYS A 147 8.63 2.29 -7.48
N VAL A 148 7.72 3.23 -7.27
CA VAL A 148 6.42 2.95 -6.64
C VAL A 148 5.58 1.98 -7.47
N ILE A 149 5.55 2.14 -8.79
CA ILE A 149 4.89 1.21 -9.71
C ILE A 149 5.55 -0.18 -9.63
N PHE A 150 6.88 -0.24 -9.63
CA PHE A 150 7.63 -1.49 -9.49
C PHE A 150 7.29 -2.25 -8.19
N TYR A 151 7.31 -1.59 -7.03
CA TYR A 151 6.91 -2.23 -5.77
C TYR A 151 5.44 -2.65 -5.75
N SER A 152 4.57 -1.89 -6.42
CA SER A 152 3.16 -2.24 -6.55
C SER A 152 2.97 -3.53 -7.38
N MET A 153 3.78 -3.72 -8.43
CA MET A 153 3.81 -4.97 -9.19
C MET A 153 4.34 -6.14 -8.35
N LEU A 154 5.38 -5.93 -7.55
CA LEU A 154 5.90 -6.95 -6.63
C LEU A 154 4.86 -7.34 -5.58
N LEU A 155 4.16 -6.37 -5.01
CA LEU A 155 3.08 -6.62 -4.07
C LEU A 155 1.94 -7.42 -4.70
N SER A 156 1.59 -7.13 -5.96
CA SER A 156 0.58 -7.91 -6.69
C SER A 156 0.99 -9.36 -6.88
N LYS A 157 2.27 -9.65 -7.17
CA LYS A 157 2.79 -11.01 -7.27
C LYS A 157 2.73 -11.74 -5.92
N LEU A 158 3.11 -11.07 -4.83
CA LEU A 158 3.01 -11.63 -3.49
C LEU A 158 1.54 -11.90 -3.13
N GLU A 159 0.64 -10.97 -3.41
CA GLU A 159 -0.80 -11.14 -3.17
C GLU A 159 -1.34 -12.39 -3.85
N LYS A 160 -1.05 -12.60 -5.14
CA LYS A 160 -1.46 -13.83 -5.85
C LYS A 160 -0.92 -15.09 -5.18
N THR A 161 0.32 -15.03 -4.68
CA THR A 161 0.93 -16.15 -3.93
C THR A 161 0.18 -16.42 -2.63
N ILE A 162 -0.20 -15.35 -1.91
CA ILE A 162 -1.00 -15.44 -0.68
C ILE A 162 -2.39 -16.01 -0.97
N GLU A 163 -3.09 -15.49 -1.97
CA GLU A 163 -4.43 -15.95 -2.37
C GLU A 163 -4.42 -17.43 -2.73
N ASN A 164 -3.42 -17.89 -3.49
CA ASN A 164 -3.25 -19.30 -3.83
C ASN A 164 -3.10 -20.16 -2.56
N GLN A 165 -2.22 -19.79 -1.63
CA GLN A 165 -2.01 -20.57 -0.41
C GLN A 165 -3.20 -20.53 0.57
N CYS A 166 -3.93 -19.42 0.60
CA CYS A 166 -5.13 -19.26 1.41
C CYS A 166 -6.33 -20.03 0.85
N SER A 167 -6.35 -20.28 -0.48
CA SER A 167 -7.40 -21.06 -1.17
C SER A 167 -7.10 -22.57 -1.23
N PHE A 168 -5.81 -22.99 -1.28
CA PHE A 168 -5.39 -24.36 -1.59
C PHE A 168 -5.57 -25.41 -0.47
N SER A 169 -6.40 -25.15 0.54
CA SER A 169 -6.54 -26.10 1.65
C SER A 169 -7.99 -26.44 1.99
N ALA A 170 -8.85 -26.40 0.98
CA ALA A 170 -10.18 -27.02 0.99
C ALA A 170 -10.18 -28.47 0.46
N SER A 171 -9.05 -29.00 -0.01
CA SER A 171 -8.96 -30.32 -0.67
C SER A 171 -7.91 -31.23 -0.04
N THR A 172 -8.11 -31.60 1.22
CA THR A 172 -7.49 -32.82 1.81
C THR A 172 -8.17 -33.19 3.13
N VAL A 173 -9.46 -33.52 3.08
CA VAL A 173 -10.08 -34.44 4.05
C VAL A 173 -11.15 -35.23 3.30
N ASN A 174 -10.78 -36.43 2.86
CA ASN A 174 -11.60 -37.66 2.85
C ASN A 174 -10.95 -38.68 1.91
N ASN A 175 -10.06 -39.48 2.49
CA ASN A 175 -9.83 -40.87 2.11
C ASN A 175 -9.40 -41.57 3.39
N HIS A 176 -10.39 -42.09 4.13
CA HIS A 176 -10.42 -43.43 4.73
C HIS A 176 -11.67 -43.59 5.59
#